data_AF-A0AAV5JLJ6-F1
#
_entry.id   AF-A0AAV5JLJ6-F1
#
_cell.length_a   1.000
_cell.length_b   1.000
_cell.length_c   1.000
_cell.angle_alpha   90.00
_cell.angle_beta   90.00
_cell.angle_gamma   90.00
#
_symmetry.space_group_name_H-M   'P 1'
#
loop_
_entity.id
_entity.type
_entity.pdbx_description
1 polymer ?
#
loop_
_entity_poly.entity_id
_entity_poly.type
_entity_poly.pdbx_seq_one_letter_code
_entity_poly.pdbx_strand_id
1 'polypeptide(L)'
;MADQSELESSPLLTPPPIADATEIDLEAGPADQIQCRICLETDGRDFIAPCKCKGTSKYVHRECLDHWRAVREGFAFAHCTTCKAPYYLRVQAAADRKWRTLKFRFFVTRDILSIFMAVQLVIASLGYLIYLIDSYHNSWLRLAWGFDSVLSFHYICGKL
;
A
#
# COMPACT_ATOMS: atom_id res chain seq x y z
N MET A 1 -6.59 61.72 -37.57
CA MET A 1 -6.32 62.20 -36.19
C MET A 1 -7.45 61.62 -35.34
N ALA A 2 -7.22 60.63 -34.47
CA ALA A 2 -6.43 60.67 -33.21
C ALA A 2 -7.31 61.21 -32.05
N ASP A 3 -7.26 60.72 -30.79
CA ASP A 3 -6.74 59.48 -30.16
C ASP A 3 -7.28 59.44 -28.69
N GLN A 4 -6.93 58.41 -27.89
CA GLN A 4 -7.11 58.27 -26.42
C GLN A 4 -8.55 58.33 -25.82
N SER A 5 -9.07 57.44 -24.95
CA SER A 5 -8.60 56.46 -23.94
C SER A 5 -8.68 56.92 -22.46
N GLU A 6 -8.58 55.91 -21.56
CA GLU A 6 -8.61 55.96 -20.06
C GLU A 6 -10.04 55.85 -19.44
N LEU A 7 -10.39 54.90 -18.54
CA LEU A 7 -9.78 54.48 -17.24
C LEU A 7 -9.79 55.67 -16.25
N GLU A 8 -10.24 55.67 -14.98
CA GLU A 8 -10.59 54.71 -13.91
C GLU A 8 -11.70 55.37 -13.02
N SER A 9 -12.29 54.82 -11.95
CA SER A 9 -12.59 53.45 -11.46
C SER A 9 -13.57 53.56 -10.25
N SER A 10 -14.06 52.43 -9.71
CA SER A 10 -14.88 52.39 -8.47
C SER A 10 -15.07 50.95 -7.95
N PRO A 11 -15.31 50.72 -6.64
CA PRO A 11 -14.27 50.05 -5.85
C PRO A 11 -14.53 48.58 -5.46
N LEU A 12 -13.45 47.96 -4.99
CA LEU A 12 -13.42 46.62 -4.42
C LEU A 12 -14.24 46.51 -3.13
N LEU A 13 -15.09 45.48 -3.05
CA LEU A 13 -15.53 44.88 -1.79
C LEU A 13 -15.36 43.36 -1.87
N THR A 14 -14.84 42.77 -0.79
CA THR A 14 -14.42 41.36 -0.69
C THR A 14 -15.60 40.41 -0.43
N PRO A 15 -15.54 39.15 -0.91
CA PRO A 15 -16.53 38.14 -0.54
C PRO A 15 -16.35 37.71 0.94
N PRO A 16 -17.45 37.53 1.71
CA PRO A 16 -17.39 36.93 3.04
C PRO A 16 -17.11 35.41 3.00
N PRO A 17 -16.64 34.81 4.11
CA PRO A 17 -16.14 33.44 4.13
C PRO A 17 -17.23 32.36 4.20
N ILE A 18 -16.83 31.13 3.85
CA ILE A 18 -17.64 29.92 3.79
C ILE A 18 -17.88 29.33 5.19
N ALA A 19 -19.15 29.22 5.59
CA ALA A 19 -19.73 28.32 6.60
C ALA A 19 -21.26 28.50 6.54
N ASP A 20 -22.14 27.50 6.62
CA ASP A 20 -21.96 26.04 6.71
C ASP A 20 -23.10 25.35 5.93
N ALA A 21 -23.05 24.03 5.77
CA ALA A 21 -24.06 23.26 5.07
C ALA A 21 -25.44 23.21 5.78
N THR A 22 -26.44 22.67 5.06
CA THR A 22 -27.78 22.22 5.52
C THR A 22 -28.96 23.19 5.51
N GLU A 23 -29.31 23.76 4.34
CA GLU A 23 -30.73 23.89 3.97
C GLU A 23 -30.97 23.35 2.55
N ILE A 24 -32.07 22.62 2.38
CA ILE A 24 -32.43 21.89 1.16
C ILE A 24 -33.44 22.76 0.41
N ASP A 25 -32.96 23.64 -0.47
CA ASP A 25 -33.84 24.50 -1.26
C ASP A 25 -34.08 23.92 -2.66
N LEU A 26 -35.33 23.91 -3.08
CA LEU A 26 -35.79 23.41 -4.38
C LEU A 26 -35.95 24.61 -5.34
N GLU A 27 -35.78 24.38 -6.65
CA GLU A 27 -36.02 25.35 -7.75
C GLU A 27 -34.96 26.45 -8.01
N ALA A 28 -33.80 26.09 -8.59
CA ALA A 28 -32.95 27.07 -9.32
C ALA A 28 -32.01 26.48 -10.41
N GLY A 29 -32.56 25.79 -11.41
CA GLY A 29 -31.85 25.45 -12.65
C GLY A 29 -30.80 24.32 -12.58
N PRO A 30 -30.45 23.68 -13.71
CA PRO A 30 -29.58 22.51 -13.71
C PRO A 30 -28.10 22.91 -13.58
N ALA A 31 -27.65 23.13 -12.35
CA ALA A 31 -26.27 22.79 -12.02
C ALA A 31 -26.08 21.31 -12.40
N ASP A 32 -25.14 21.01 -13.31
CA ASP A 32 -24.83 19.67 -13.80
C ASP A 32 -24.36 18.77 -12.65
N GLN A 33 -25.32 18.26 -11.86
CA GLN A 33 -25.08 17.34 -10.77
C GLN A 33 -24.60 16.02 -11.37
N ILE A 34 -23.29 15.83 -11.35
CA ILE A 34 -22.62 14.66 -11.89
C ILE A 34 -23.05 13.44 -11.07
N GLN A 35 -23.97 12.66 -11.62
CA GLN A 35 -24.53 11.46 -11.01
C GLN A 35 -23.80 10.21 -11.52
N CYS A 36 -23.54 9.24 -10.64
CA CYS A 36 -22.97 7.96 -11.02
C CYS A 36 -24.00 7.12 -11.79
N ARG A 37 -23.71 6.77 -13.06
CA ARG A 37 -24.64 5.96 -13.89
C ARG A 37 -24.91 4.52 -13.43
N ILE A 38 -24.31 4.05 -12.32
CA ILE A 38 -24.48 2.69 -11.80
C ILE A 38 -25.33 2.68 -10.53
N CYS A 39 -25.01 3.52 -9.54
CA CYS A 39 -25.78 3.61 -8.28
C CYS A 39 -26.80 4.75 -8.25
N LEU A 40 -26.79 5.66 -9.25
CA LEU A 40 -27.66 6.84 -9.33
C LEU A 40 -27.49 7.82 -8.15
N GLU A 41 -26.32 7.84 -7.52
CA GLU A 41 -25.96 8.78 -6.47
C GLU A 41 -25.08 9.91 -7.02
N THR A 42 -25.28 11.12 -6.51
CA THR A 42 -24.42 12.30 -6.76
C THR A 42 -23.33 12.45 -5.69
N ASP A 43 -23.44 11.70 -4.59
CA ASP A 43 -22.60 11.87 -3.41
C ASP A 43 -21.31 11.04 -3.55
N GLY A 44 -20.25 11.67 -4.07
CA GLY A 44 -19.01 10.98 -4.41
C GLY A 44 -17.83 11.90 -4.67
N ARG A 45 -16.72 11.65 -3.97
CA ARG A 45 -15.43 12.36 -4.21
C ARG A 45 -14.60 11.75 -5.35
N ASP A 46 -14.95 10.53 -5.78
CA ASP A 46 -14.17 9.69 -6.70
C ASP A 46 -14.91 9.42 -8.05
N PHE A 47 -15.47 10.47 -8.66
CA PHE A 47 -16.03 10.38 -10.01
C PHE A 47 -14.93 10.22 -11.07
N ILE A 48 -15.03 9.15 -11.85
CA ILE A 48 -14.18 8.90 -13.02
C ILE A 48 -15.02 8.88 -14.29
N ALA A 49 -14.46 9.39 -15.39
CA ALA A 49 -15.01 9.26 -16.73
C ALA A 49 -14.18 8.23 -17.51
N PRO A 50 -14.54 6.93 -17.52
CA PRO A 50 -13.68 5.87 -18.05
C PRO A 50 -13.83 5.67 -19.56
N CYS A 51 -14.81 6.31 -20.20
CA CYS A 51 -15.21 6.06 -21.59
C CYS A 51 -15.72 7.32 -22.28
N LYS A 52 -15.71 7.34 -23.62
CA LYS A 52 -16.07 8.50 -24.46
C LYS A 52 -17.60 8.73 -24.58
N CYS A 53 -18.38 8.40 -23.55
CA CYS A 53 -19.81 8.73 -23.49
C CYS A 53 -20.03 10.25 -23.44
N LYS A 54 -21.18 10.71 -23.94
CA LYS A 54 -21.60 12.13 -23.90
C LYS A 54 -22.55 12.40 -22.71
N GLY A 55 -22.61 13.65 -22.27
CA GLY A 55 -23.43 14.08 -21.13
C GLY A 55 -22.96 13.53 -19.78
N THR A 56 -23.86 13.53 -18.79
CA THR A 56 -23.64 13.02 -17.42
C THR A 56 -23.39 11.50 -17.38
N SER A 57 -23.95 10.74 -18.33
CA SER A 57 -23.82 9.27 -18.45
C SER A 57 -22.38 8.71 -18.56
N LYS A 58 -21.38 9.58 -18.74
CA LYS A 58 -19.97 9.22 -18.77
C LYS A 58 -19.35 9.05 -17.38
N TYR A 59 -19.95 9.61 -16.33
CA TYR A 59 -19.38 9.61 -14.99
C TYR A 59 -19.83 8.39 -14.17
N VAL A 60 -18.90 7.84 -13.40
CA VAL A 60 -19.10 6.64 -12.59
C VAL A 60 -18.20 6.73 -11.36
N HIS A 61 -18.65 6.23 -10.20
CA HIS A 61 -17.74 6.01 -9.08
C HIS A 61 -16.71 4.93 -9.41
N ARG A 62 -15.48 5.14 -8.94
CA ARG A 62 -14.37 4.18 -9.08
C ARG A 62 -14.71 2.80 -8.52
N GLU A 63 -15.38 2.76 -7.37
CA GLU A 63 -15.82 1.53 -6.71
C GLU A 63 -16.94 0.82 -7.46
N CYS A 64 -17.98 1.55 -7.89
CA CYS A 64 -19.06 0.99 -8.70
C CYS A 64 -18.54 0.41 -10.02
N LEU A 65 -17.55 1.05 -10.66
CA LEU A 65 -16.93 0.52 -11.88
C LEU A 65 -16.09 -0.74 -11.61
N ASP A 66 -15.30 -0.78 -10.54
CA ASP A 66 -14.52 -1.96 -10.15
C ASP A 66 -15.44 -3.13 -9.78
N HIS A 67 -16.55 -2.90 -9.07
CA HIS A 67 -17.57 -3.91 -8.76
C HIS A 67 -18.28 -4.41 -10.03
N TRP A 68 -18.72 -3.49 -10.90
CA TRP A 68 -19.36 -3.85 -12.18
C TRP A 68 -18.45 -4.70 -13.07
N ARG A 69 -17.13 -4.43 -13.07
CA ARG A 69 -16.12 -5.23 -13.78
C ARG A 69 -15.83 -6.57 -13.11
N ALA A 70 -16.00 -6.69 -11.79
CA ALA A 70 -15.86 -7.96 -11.07
C ALA A 70 -17.08 -8.88 -11.26
N VAL A 71 -18.28 -8.32 -11.41
CA VAL A 71 -19.55 -9.06 -11.56
C VAL A 71 -19.88 -9.43 -13.02
N ARG A 72 -19.30 -8.75 -14.01
CA ARG A 72 -19.54 -9.01 -15.44
C ARG A 72 -18.36 -9.71 -16.09
N GLU A 73 -18.55 -10.97 -16.45
CA GLU A 73 -17.59 -11.75 -17.25
C GLU A 73 -17.53 -11.24 -18.71
N GLY A 74 -16.34 -11.31 -19.32
CA GLY A 74 -16.14 -11.04 -20.74
C GLY A 74 -16.02 -9.56 -21.14
N PHE A 75 -16.62 -9.21 -22.29
CA PHE A 75 -16.39 -7.96 -23.04
C PHE A 75 -16.58 -6.66 -22.21
N ALA A 76 -17.47 -6.69 -21.22
CA ALA A 76 -17.76 -5.57 -20.32
C ALA A 76 -16.62 -5.23 -19.32
N PHE A 77 -15.61 -6.11 -19.18
CA PHE A 77 -14.43 -5.87 -18.32
C PHE A 77 -13.47 -4.82 -18.91
N ALA A 78 -13.36 -4.76 -20.24
CA ALA A 78 -12.42 -3.90 -20.98
C ALA A 78 -13.11 -2.80 -21.80
N HIS A 79 -14.36 -3.01 -22.21
CA HIS A 79 -15.13 -2.08 -23.04
C HIS A 79 -16.38 -1.57 -22.33
N CYS A 80 -16.77 -0.34 -22.65
CA CYS A 80 -18.03 0.24 -22.20
C CYS A 80 -19.22 -0.47 -22.86
N THR A 81 -20.18 -0.95 -22.06
CA THR A 81 -21.41 -1.58 -22.56
C THR A 81 -22.27 -0.62 -23.40
N THR A 82 -22.25 0.68 -23.09
CA THR A 82 -23.04 1.71 -23.79
C THR A 82 -22.41 2.16 -25.11
N CYS A 83 -21.11 2.47 -25.14
CA CYS A 83 -20.46 3.08 -26.30
C CYS A 83 -19.42 2.19 -26.99
N LYS A 84 -19.21 0.94 -26.52
CA LYS A 84 -18.25 -0.07 -27.02
C LYS A 84 -16.77 0.35 -27.04
N ALA A 85 -16.46 1.61 -26.71
CA ALA A 85 -15.09 2.10 -26.59
C ALA A 85 -14.33 1.39 -25.44
N PRO A 86 -13.01 1.13 -25.60
CA PRO A 86 -12.18 0.62 -24.50
C PRO A 86 -12.10 1.63 -23.36
N TYR A 87 -12.03 1.14 -22.12
CA TYR A 87 -11.89 1.99 -20.94
C TYR A 87 -10.48 2.57 -20.83
N TYR A 88 -10.35 3.89 -20.68
CA TYR A 88 -9.06 4.59 -20.52
C TYR A 88 -8.69 4.88 -19.06
N LEU A 89 -8.85 3.90 -18.16
CA LEU A 89 -8.34 4.07 -16.78
C LEU A 89 -6.81 4.08 -16.78
N ARG A 90 -6.21 5.23 -16.46
CA ARG A 90 -4.82 5.26 -15.96
C ARG A 90 -4.75 4.48 -14.64
N VAL A 91 -3.73 3.64 -14.51
CA VAL A 91 -3.74 2.46 -13.63
C VAL A 91 -3.34 2.80 -12.19
N GLN A 92 -4.03 3.76 -11.56
CA GLN A 92 -3.88 4.03 -10.13
C GLN A 92 -4.39 2.83 -9.30
N ALA A 93 -5.53 2.23 -9.68
CA ALA A 93 -6.17 1.15 -8.92
C ALA A 93 -5.38 -0.17 -8.83
N ALA A 94 -4.65 -0.56 -9.89
CA ALA A 94 -3.81 -1.75 -9.80
C ALA A 94 -2.48 -1.47 -9.07
N ALA A 95 -2.01 -0.22 -9.05
CA ALA A 95 -0.89 0.17 -8.19
C ALA A 95 -1.28 0.06 -6.70
N ASP A 96 -2.46 0.56 -6.32
CA ASP A 96 -2.98 0.47 -4.94
C ASP A 96 -3.15 -0.99 -4.46
N ARG A 97 -3.67 -1.87 -5.33
CA ARG A 97 -3.80 -3.31 -5.04
C ARG A 97 -2.41 -3.96 -4.88
N LYS A 98 -1.48 -3.71 -5.82
CA LYS A 98 -0.10 -4.23 -5.75
C LYS A 98 0.63 -3.73 -4.50
N TRP A 99 0.47 -2.46 -4.12
CA TRP A 99 1.08 -1.86 -2.93
C TRP A 99 0.59 -2.51 -1.64
N ARG A 100 -0.72 -2.77 -1.51
CA ARG A 100 -1.28 -3.52 -0.37
C ARG A 100 -0.73 -4.94 -0.29
N THR A 101 -0.71 -5.68 -1.40
CA THR A 101 -0.12 -7.03 -1.45
C THR A 101 1.38 -7.03 -1.15
N LEU A 102 2.13 -6.03 -1.62
CA LEU A 102 3.57 -5.90 -1.36
C LEU A 102 3.83 -5.63 0.13
N LYS A 103 3.06 -4.72 0.76
CA LYS A 103 3.13 -4.45 2.21
C LYS A 103 2.87 -5.71 3.03
N PHE A 104 1.81 -6.46 2.71
CA PHE A 104 1.50 -7.70 3.42
C PHE A 104 2.63 -8.73 3.27
N ARG A 105 3.09 -8.97 2.03
CA ARG A 105 4.19 -9.92 1.77
C ARG A 105 5.47 -9.53 2.51
N PHE A 106 5.87 -8.25 2.48
CA PHE A 106 7.07 -7.76 3.17
C PHE A 106 6.97 -7.94 4.69
N PHE A 107 5.81 -7.69 5.29
CA PHE A 107 5.61 -7.90 6.72
C PHE A 107 5.80 -9.37 7.10
N VAL A 108 5.19 -10.29 6.33
CA VAL A 108 5.29 -11.74 6.56
C VAL A 108 6.72 -12.26 6.35
N THR A 109 7.44 -11.89 5.28
CA THR A 109 8.83 -12.34 5.13
C THR A 109 9.76 -11.77 6.18
N ARG A 110 9.55 -10.52 6.62
CA ARG A 110 10.33 -9.91 7.71
C ARG A 110 10.14 -10.64 9.04
N ASP A 111 8.90 -11.00 9.35
CA ASP A 111 8.54 -11.73 10.57
C ASP A 111 9.19 -13.12 10.59
N ILE A 112 9.02 -13.91 9.52
CA ILE A 112 9.65 -15.23 9.35
C ILE A 112 11.19 -15.13 9.44
N LEU A 113 11.80 -14.13 8.81
CA LEU A 113 13.25 -13.91 8.87
C LEU A 113 13.72 -13.59 10.29
N SER A 114 12.97 -12.77 11.04
CA SER A 114 13.32 -12.40 12.41
C SER A 114 13.25 -13.59 13.37
N ILE A 115 12.23 -14.45 13.23
CA ILE A 115 12.09 -15.69 14.00
C ILE A 115 13.26 -16.63 13.70
N PHE A 116 13.59 -16.83 12.41
CA PHE A 116 14.71 -17.69 12.01
C PHE A 116 16.05 -17.16 12.58
N MET A 117 16.30 -15.85 12.46
CA MET A 117 17.51 -15.22 13.01
C MET A 117 17.61 -15.38 14.54
N ALA A 118 16.51 -15.20 15.27
CA ALA A 118 16.49 -15.40 16.71
C ALA A 118 16.83 -16.85 17.11
N VAL A 119 16.26 -17.85 16.42
CA VAL A 119 16.58 -19.27 16.66
C VAL A 119 18.06 -19.57 16.36
N GLN A 120 18.60 -19.06 15.25
CA GLN A 120 20.02 -19.24 14.92
C GLN A 120 20.95 -18.60 15.97
N LEU A 121 20.61 -17.42 16.48
CA LEU A 121 21.37 -16.76 17.55
C LEU A 121 21.34 -17.57 18.86
N VAL A 122 20.20 -18.15 19.25
CA VAL A 122 20.12 -19.03 20.42
C VAL A 122 21.01 -20.25 20.23
N ILE A 123 20.92 -20.96 19.10
CA ILE A 123 21.76 -22.13 18.80
C ILE A 123 23.25 -21.77 18.82
N ALA A 124 23.64 -20.68 18.17
CA ALA A 124 25.02 -20.20 18.15
C ALA A 124 25.52 -19.82 19.56
N SER A 125 24.68 -19.17 20.38
CA SER A 125 25.04 -18.80 21.75
C SER A 125 25.25 -20.02 22.66
N LEU A 126 24.42 -21.07 22.52
CA LEU A 126 24.57 -22.32 23.27
C LEU A 126 25.83 -23.07 22.83
N GLY A 127 26.08 -23.16 21.51
CA GLY A 127 27.31 -23.75 20.98
C GLY A 127 28.57 -23.01 21.44
N TYR A 128 28.54 -21.68 21.46
CA TYR A 128 29.63 -20.85 21.97
C TYR A 128 29.84 -21.03 23.49
N LEU A 129 28.75 -21.12 24.27
CA LEU A 129 28.84 -21.36 25.71
C LEU A 129 29.43 -22.76 26.01
N ILE A 130 29.03 -23.79 25.28
CA ILE A 130 29.61 -25.14 25.38
C ILE A 130 31.10 -25.10 25.00
N TYR A 131 31.46 -24.40 23.92
CA TYR A 131 32.86 -24.21 23.52
C TYR A 131 33.68 -23.49 24.59
N LEU A 132 33.14 -22.45 25.23
CA LEU A 132 33.81 -21.77 26.35
C LEU A 132 33.97 -22.68 27.57
N ILE A 133 32.96 -23.48 27.92
CA ILE A 133 33.02 -24.42 29.05
C ILE A 133 34.05 -25.52 28.76
N ASP A 134 34.05 -26.11 27.57
CA ASP A 134 35.03 -27.11 27.15
C ASP A 134 36.45 -26.53 27.11
N SER A 135 36.63 -25.32 26.55
CA SER A 135 37.90 -24.62 26.53
C SER A 135 38.40 -24.27 27.94
N TYR A 136 37.51 -23.85 28.84
CA TYR A 136 37.84 -23.58 30.24
C TYR A 136 38.20 -24.87 30.98
N HIS A 137 37.44 -25.96 30.79
CA HIS A 137 37.74 -27.24 31.41
C HIS A 137 39.04 -27.85 30.87
N ASN A 138 39.29 -27.78 29.55
CA ASN A 138 40.52 -28.24 28.92
C ASN A 138 41.75 -27.40 29.29
N SER A 139 41.58 -26.10 29.56
CA SER A 139 42.68 -25.26 30.07
C SER A 139 42.91 -25.45 31.57
N TRP A 140 41.84 -25.57 32.37
CA TRP A 140 41.92 -25.88 33.79
C TRP A 140 42.54 -27.27 34.04
N LEU A 141 42.17 -28.31 33.29
CA LEU A 141 42.78 -29.63 33.36
C LEU A 141 44.29 -29.58 33.07
N ARG A 142 44.73 -28.84 32.04
CA ARG A 142 46.16 -28.65 31.73
C ARG A 142 46.91 -27.98 32.89
N LEU A 143 46.30 -26.97 33.51
CA LEU A 143 46.89 -26.22 34.63
C LEU A 143 46.92 -27.03 35.94
N ALA A 144 45.85 -27.79 36.22
CA ALA A 144 45.70 -28.60 37.43
C ALA A 144 46.55 -29.88 37.41
N TRP A 145 46.79 -30.47 36.23
CA TRP A 145 47.60 -31.69 36.08
C TRP A 145 49.06 -31.43 35.69
N GLY A 146 49.42 -30.22 35.24
CA GLY A 146 50.82 -29.82 35.02
C GLY A 146 51.60 -30.71 34.03
N PHE A 147 50.92 -31.46 33.17
CA PHE A 147 51.52 -32.45 32.29
C PHE A 147 51.81 -31.89 30.89
N ASP A 148 53.09 -31.71 30.60
CA ASP A 148 53.63 -31.28 29.29
C ASP A 148 53.71 -32.45 28.27
N SER A 149 52.84 -33.45 28.41
CA SER A 149 52.89 -34.69 27.62
C SER A 149 51.69 -34.84 26.69
N VAL A 150 51.97 -34.54 25.42
CA VAL A 150 51.26 -35.06 24.25
C VAL A 150 51.04 -36.58 24.40
N LEU A 151 49.84 -37.09 24.10
CA LEU A 151 49.29 -38.45 24.37
C LEU A 151 48.82 -38.74 25.82
N SER A 152 47.49 -38.69 26.06
CA SER A 152 46.74 -39.79 26.74
C SER A 152 45.22 -39.58 26.86
N PHE A 153 44.70 -38.35 26.88
CA PHE A 153 43.25 -38.14 27.07
C PHE A 153 42.35 -38.47 25.86
N HIS A 154 42.92 -39.02 24.78
CA HIS A 154 42.18 -39.43 23.58
C HIS A 154 41.62 -40.88 23.64
N TYR A 155 41.80 -41.59 24.76
CA TYR A 155 41.55 -43.04 24.85
C TYR A 155 40.69 -43.55 26.02
N ILE A 156 40.27 -42.69 26.97
CA ILE A 156 39.60 -43.14 28.21
C ILE A 156 38.07 -42.98 28.17
N CYS A 157 37.51 -42.20 27.24
CA CYS A 157 36.05 -42.08 27.09
C CYS A 157 35.58 -42.41 25.66
N GLY A 158 35.23 -43.67 25.44
CA GLY A 158 34.29 -44.09 24.40
C GLY A 158 34.80 -44.13 22.96
N LYS A 159 35.60 -45.15 22.62
CA LYS A 159 35.66 -45.67 21.25
C LYS A 159 35.12 -47.10 21.24
N LEU A 160 33.92 -47.29 20.68
CA LEU A 160 33.50 -48.56 20.10
C LEU A 160 34.20 -48.74 18.75
#